data_AF-A0A841FKX7-F1
#
_entry.id   AF-A0A841FKX7-F1
#
_cell.length_a   1.000
_cell.length_b   1.000
_cell.length_c   1.000
_cell.angle_alpha   90.00
_cell.angle_beta   90.00
_cell.angle_gamma   90.00
#
_symmetry.space_group_name_H-M   'P 1'
#
loop_
_entity.id
_entity.type
_entity.pdbx_description
1 polymer ?
#
loop_
_entity_poly.entity_id
_entity_poly.type
_entity_poly.pdbx_seq_one_letter_code
_entity_poly.pdbx_strand_id
1 'polypeptide(L)'
;MPADRSTVVRSVETALATTLNFALGRRLHGATVAEFPHARTVLATAHLDLEILRAAAASADPGAEHLVVATANRALRELSVVLGARFYLREGDHADFGEALLAVTEGLPPPSRTRRELAERLPADPPTRRLPDHAARWRRRRADGPVTPALTDTYTHLLAAEHHPADSPWHHAVLTTIARRCDGDGSPLPPEDVDDIFTHLTRGGTT
;
A
#
# COMPACT_ATOMS: atom_id res chain seq x y z
N MET A 1 -14.99 -0.43 -18.48
CA MET A 1 -15.05 -1.56 -17.53
C MET A 1 -14.24 -1.14 -16.30
N PRO A 2 -14.68 -1.46 -15.07
CA PRO A 2 -13.87 -1.16 -13.90
C PRO A 2 -12.53 -1.89 -14.01
N ALA A 3 -11.45 -1.22 -13.62
CA ALA A 3 -10.12 -1.81 -13.52
C ALA A 3 -10.21 -3.09 -12.68
N ASP A 4 -9.59 -4.18 -13.12
CA ASP A 4 -9.41 -5.34 -12.24
C ASP A 4 -8.65 -4.88 -10.97
N ARG A 5 -9.13 -5.21 -9.77
CA ARG A 5 -8.49 -4.78 -8.51
C ARG A 5 -7.02 -5.19 -8.44
N SER A 6 -6.67 -6.34 -9.05
CA SER A 6 -5.29 -6.80 -9.16
C SER A 6 -4.39 -5.86 -9.99
N THR A 7 -5.01 -5.16 -10.95
CA THR A 7 -4.34 -4.19 -11.83
C THR A 7 -4.07 -2.89 -11.10
N VAL A 8 -5.03 -2.43 -10.28
CA VAL A 8 -4.85 -1.26 -9.42
C VAL A 8 -3.69 -1.47 -8.44
N VAL A 9 -3.68 -2.62 -7.74
CA VAL A 9 -2.60 -2.98 -6.81
C VAL A 9 -1.25 -2.94 -7.50
N ARG A 10 -1.10 -3.61 -8.65
CA ARG A 10 0.16 -3.63 -9.42
C ARG A 10 0.61 -2.26 -9.89
N SER A 11 -0.34 -1.40 -10.27
CA SER A 11 -0.04 -0.05 -10.72
C SER A 11 0.53 0.79 -9.56
N VAL A 12 -0.09 0.71 -8.38
CA VAL A 12 0.42 1.42 -7.18
C VAL A 12 1.76 0.86 -6.73
N GLU A 13 1.95 -0.46 -6.78
CA GLU A 13 3.23 -1.11 -6.49
C GLU A 13 4.35 -0.63 -7.43
N THR A 14 4.07 -0.57 -8.73
CA THR A 14 5.02 -0.04 -9.73
C THR A 14 5.35 1.42 -9.44
N ALA A 15 4.34 2.26 -9.20
CA ALA A 15 4.53 3.66 -8.87
C ALA A 15 5.36 3.87 -7.60
N LEU A 16 5.10 3.08 -6.55
CA LEU A 16 5.88 3.11 -5.30
C LEU A 16 7.34 2.71 -5.56
N ALA A 17 7.59 1.63 -6.30
CA ALA A 17 8.93 1.17 -6.63
C ALA A 17 9.72 2.22 -7.45
N THR A 18 9.10 2.79 -8.49
CA THR A 18 9.70 3.88 -9.28
C THR A 18 10.04 5.09 -8.41
N THR A 19 9.16 5.45 -7.48
CA THR A 19 9.35 6.61 -6.61
C THR A 19 10.41 6.35 -5.54
N LEU A 20 10.45 5.14 -4.97
CA LEU A 20 11.47 4.73 -4.01
C LEU A 20 12.86 4.71 -4.67
N ASN A 21 12.99 4.14 -5.86
CA ASN A 21 14.24 4.13 -6.62
C ASN A 21 14.72 5.55 -6.92
N PHE A 22 13.81 6.44 -7.33
CA PHE A 22 14.13 7.86 -7.47
C PHE A 22 14.59 8.48 -6.15
N ALA A 23 13.87 8.22 -5.06
CA ALA A 23 14.13 8.84 -3.77
C ALA A 23 15.51 8.43 -3.20
N LEU A 24 15.90 7.17 -3.39
CA LEU A 24 17.18 6.63 -2.98
C LEU A 24 18.34 7.08 -3.88
N GLY A 25 18.10 7.24 -5.19
CA GLY A 25 19.13 7.63 -6.15
C GLY A 25 19.38 9.13 -6.27
N ARG A 26 18.35 9.97 -6.07
CA ARG A 26 18.44 11.42 -6.27
C ARG A 26 18.97 12.10 -5.02
N ARG A 27 20.05 12.88 -5.17
CA ARG A 27 20.58 13.76 -4.10
C ARG A 27 20.17 15.22 -4.29
N LEU A 28 19.79 15.86 -3.19
CA LEU A 28 19.53 17.29 -3.05
C LEU A 28 20.22 17.77 -1.76
N HIS A 29 20.98 18.87 -1.83
CA HIS A 29 21.68 19.42 -0.66
C HIS A 29 22.58 18.43 0.08
N GLY A 30 23.21 17.50 -0.66
CA GLY A 30 24.11 16.51 -0.07
C GLY A 30 23.42 15.30 0.57
N ALA A 31 22.09 15.25 0.64
CA ALA A 31 21.31 14.10 1.12
C ALA A 31 20.47 13.50 -0.03
N THR A 32 20.11 12.22 0.06
CA THR A 32 19.12 11.60 -0.83
C THR A 32 17.73 12.17 -0.57
N VAL A 33 16.84 12.14 -1.57
CA VAL A 33 15.44 12.56 -1.39
C VAL A 33 14.77 11.71 -0.29
N ALA A 34 15.14 10.43 -0.18
CA ALA A 34 14.70 9.52 0.88
C ALA A 34 15.12 9.91 2.31
N GLU A 35 16.08 10.83 2.49
CA GLU A 35 16.50 11.32 3.82
C GLU A 35 15.67 12.52 4.28
N PHE A 36 14.86 13.13 3.41
CA PHE A 36 13.99 14.24 3.80
C PHE A 36 12.74 13.70 4.55
N PRO A 37 12.38 14.29 5.71
CA PRO A 37 11.26 13.80 6.53
C PRO A 37 9.95 13.66 5.75
N HIS A 38 9.61 14.66 4.92
CA HIS A 38 8.39 14.62 4.13
C HIS A 38 8.34 13.45 3.14
N ALA A 39 9.45 13.20 2.43
CA ALA A 39 9.53 12.09 1.48
C ALA A 39 9.45 10.73 2.18
N ARG A 40 10.07 10.57 3.36
CA ARG A 40 9.94 9.36 4.19
C ARG A 40 8.50 9.11 4.59
N THR A 41 7.81 10.14 5.10
CA THR A 41 6.40 10.03 5.50
C THR A 41 5.51 9.64 4.32
N VAL A 42 5.72 10.24 3.14
CA VAL A 42 4.96 9.89 1.94
C VAL A 42 5.22 8.46 1.51
N LEU A 43 6.49 8.02 1.43
CA LEU A 43 6.85 6.66 1.02
C LEU A 43 6.31 5.61 2.01
N ALA A 44 6.42 5.86 3.31
CA ALA A 44 5.85 4.98 4.34
C ALA A 44 4.33 4.90 4.25
N THR A 45 3.66 6.05 4.09
CA THR A 45 2.19 6.10 3.96
C THR A 45 1.71 5.41 2.69
N ALA A 46 2.39 5.60 1.56
CA ALA A 46 2.06 4.95 0.30
C ALA A 46 2.26 3.43 0.36
N HIS A 47 3.28 2.97 1.09
CA HIS A 47 3.47 1.55 1.36
C HIS A 47 2.32 0.98 2.20
N LEU A 48 1.89 1.67 3.26
CA LEU A 48 0.69 1.27 4.00
C LEU A 48 -0.54 1.23 3.10
N ASP A 49 -0.76 2.27 2.30
CA ASP A 49 -1.88 2.34 1.36
C ASP A 49 -1.85 1.14 0.39
N LEU A 50 -0.67 0.69 -0.06
CA LEU A 50 -0.53 -0.53 -0.87
C LEU A 50 -0.98 -1.80 -0.12
N GLU A 51 -0.62 -1.95 1.16
CA GLU A 51 -1.07 -3.09 1.96
C GLU A 51 -2.59 -3.10 2.18
N ILE A 52 -3.18 -1.91 2.35
CA ILE A 52 -4.64 -1.74 2.39
C ILE A 52 -5.26 -2.17 1.06
N LEU A 53 -4.67 -1.77 -0.06
CA LEU A 53 -5.13 -2.17 -1.40
C LEU A 53 -5.06 -3.67 -1.62
N ARG A 54 -4.00 -4.33 -1.18
CA ARG A 54 -3.85 -5.80 -1.26
C ARG A 54 -4.99 -6.50 -0.50
N ALA A 55 -5.31 -6.02 0.70
CA ALA A 55 -6.43 -6.56 1.47
C ALA A 55 -7.80 -6.26 0.88
N ALA A 56 -8.01 -5.05 0.39
CA ALA A 56 -9.27 -4.69 -0.25
C ALA A 56 -9.46 -5.46 -1.57
N ALA A 57 -8.39 -5.72 -2.33
CA ALA A 57 -8.44 -6.50 -3.56
C ALA A 57 -8.78 -7.97 -3.32
N ALA A 58 -8.29 -8.56 -2.22
CA ALA A 58 -8.62 -9.93 -1.81
C ALA A 58 -9.99 -10.07 -1.14
N SER A 59 -10.60 -8.95 -0.72
CA SER A 59 -11.88 -8.94 -0.01
C SER A 59 -13.07 -9.15 -0.96
N ALA A 60 -14.01 -10.00 -0.54
CA ALA A 60 -15.31 -10.16 -1.20
C ALA A 60 -16.31 -9.02 -0.89
N ASP A 61 -15.90 -8.04 -0.08
CA ASP A 61 -16.75 -6.92 0.33
C ASP A 61 -17.08 -5.98 -0.85
N PRO A 62 -18.37 -5.72 -1.13
CA PRO A 62 -18.80 -4.73 -2.12
C PRO A 62 -18.26 -3.32 -1.85
N GLY A 63 -18.06 -2.94 -0.57
CA GLY A 63 -17.51 -1.65 -0.16
C GLY A 63 -16.01 -1.50 -0.45
N ALA A 64 -15.31 -2.60 -0.70
CA ALA A 64 -13.87 -2.58 -0.99
C ALA A 64 -13.54 -1.83 -2.29
N GLU A 65 -14.46 -1.79 -3.26
CA GLU A 65 -14.22 -1.11 -4.54
C GLU A 65 -13.93 0.38 -4.37
N HIS A 66 -14.75 1.06 -3.57
CA HIS A 66 -14.57 2.48 -3.32
C HIS A 66 -13.27 2.76 -2.57
N LEU A 67 -12.94 1.88 -1.60
CA LEU A 67 -11.69 1.97 -0.86
C LEU A 67 -10.48 1.76 -1.77
N VAL A 68 -10.54 0.80 -2.71
CA VAL A 68 -9.47 0.55 -3.68
C VAL A 68 -9.21 1.79 -4.51
N VAL A 69 -10.25 2.36 -5.12
CA VAL A 69 -10.10 3.54 -5.98
C VAL A 69 -9.62 4.77 -5.19
N ALA A 70 -10.20 5.03 -4.01
CA ALA A 70 -9.83 6.19 -3.19
C ALA A 70 -8.39 6.09 -2.68
N THR A 71 -8.00 4.92 -2.16
CA THR A 71 -6.66 4.66 -1.63
C THR A 71 -5.61 4.72 -2.74
N ALA A 72 -5.88 4.11 -3.90
CA ALA A 72 -4.94 4.14 -5.03
C ALA A 72 -4.72 5.56 -5.57
N ASN A 73 -5.79 6.34 -5.77
CA ASN A 73 -5.68 7.72 -6.22
C ASN A 73 -4.92 8.61 -5.22
N ARG A 74 -5.12 8.39 -3.92
CA ARG A 74 -4.35 9.08 -2.88
C ARG A 74 -2.88 8.71 -2.97
N ALA A 75 -2.54 7.42 -2.95
CA ALA A 75 -1.16 6.96 -3.00
C ALA A 75 -0.41 7.52 -4.22
N LEU A 76 -1.02 7.43 -5.41
CA LEU A 76 -0.42 7.98 -6.64
C LEU A 76 -0.24 9.50 -6.59
N ARG A 77 -1.20 10.24 -6.01
CA ARG A 77 -1.07 11.69 -5.84
C ARG A 77 0.11 12.03 -4.93
N GLU A 78 0.22 11.38 -3.78
CA GLU A 78 1.30 11.64 -2.82
C GLU A 78 2.68 11.28 -3.42
N LEU A 79 2.78 10.12 -4.09
CA LEU A 79 4.03 9.71 -4.75
C LEU A 79 4.44 10.67 -5.87
N SER A 80 3.47 11.27 -6.58
CA SER A 80 3.76 12.28 -7.61
C SER A 80 4.44 13.53 -7.05
N VAL A 81 4.14 13.91 -5.79
CA VAL A 81 4.79 15.03 -5.10
C VAL A 81 6.27 14.74 -4.87
N VAL A 82 6.61 13.50 -4.48
CA VAL A 82 8.01 13.09 -4.27
C VAL A 82 8.79 13.09 -5.59
N LEU A 83 8.18 12.61 -6.68
CA LEU A 83 8.79 12.65 -8.01
C LEU A 83 8.93 14.08 -8.58
N GLY A 84 8.06 14.99 -8.18
CA GLY A 84 8.02 16.36 -8.66
C GLY A 84 7.85 16.41 -10.19
N ALA A 85 8.67 17.18 -10.88
CA ALA A 85 8.56 17.32 -12.35
C ALA A 85 8.81 16.01 -13.12
N ARG A 86 9.50 15.02 -12.53
CA ARG A 86 9.80 13.74 -13.20
C ARG A 86 8.56 12.89 -13.46
N PHE A 87 7.51 13.10 -12.67
CA PHE A 87 6.21 12.47 -12.88
C PHE A 87 5.62 12.74 -14.28
N TYR A 88 5.97 13.87 -14.91
CA TYR A 88 5.48 14.21 -16.25
C TYR A 88 6.28 13.57 -17.39
N LEU A 89 7.38 12.89 -17.09
CA LEU A 89 8.20 12.23 -18.10
C LEU A 89 7.47 10.98 -18.61
N ARG A 90 7.43 10.84 -19.94
CA ARG A 90 6.81 9.70 -20.64
C ARG A 90 7.83 8.72 -21.21
N GLU A 91 9.10 8.93 -20.90
CA GLU A 91 10.23 8.12 -21.34
C GLU A 91 11.18 7.83 -20.18
N GLY A 92 11.92 6.73 -20.29
CA GLY A 92 12.89 6.28 -19.28
C GLY A 92 12.24 5.72 -18.01
N ASP A 93 13.03 5.63 -16.95
CA ASP A 93 12.67 4.93 -15.69
C ASP A 93 11.43 5.51 -14.96
N HIS A 94 10.98 6.71 -15.34
CA HIS A 94 9.81 7.38 -14.76
C HIS A 94 8.53 7.21 -15.59
N ALA A 95 8.63 6.70 -16.82
CA ALA A 95 7.48 6.47 -17.70
C ALA A 95 6.48 5.48 -17.08
N ASP A 96 6.99 4.45 -16.39
CA ASP A 96 6.20 3.42 -15.71
C ASP A 96 5.21 4.02 -14.70
N PHE A 97 5.55 5.16 -14.08
CA PHE A 97 4.63 5.86 -13.18
C PHE A 97 3.45 6.47 -13.96
N GLY A 98 3.73 7.09 -15.11
CA GLY A 98 2.71 7.66 -15.97
C GLY A 98 1.74 6.60 -16.49
N GLU A 99 2.24 5.40 -16.81
CA GLU A 99 1.42 4.24 -17.17
C GLU A 99 0.59 3.72 -15.99
N ALA A 100 1.19 3.59 -14.81
CA ALA A 100 0.49 3.20 -13.59
C ALA A 100 -0.67 4.15 -13.25
N LEU A 101 -0.47 5.46 -13.39
CA LEU A 101 -1.53 6.43 -13.19
C LEU A 101 -2.67 6.25 -14.18
N LEU A 102 -2.35 6.06 -15.47
CA LEU A 102 -3.36 5.81 -16.50
C LEU A 102 -4.12 4.52 -16.23
N ALA A 103 -3.45 3.44 -15.81
CA ALA A 103 -4.09 2.18 -15.45
C ALA A 103 -5.11 2.34 -14.31
N VAL A 104 -4.82 3.13 -13.29
CA VAL A 104 -5.77 3.41 -12.20
C VAL A 104 -6.91 4.34 -12.63
N THR A 105 -6.63 5.32 -13.49
CA THR A 105 -7.62 6.33 -13.91
C THR A 105 -8.59 5.80 -14.97
N GLU A 106 -8.08 4.98 -15.90
CA GLU A 106 -8.82 4.49 -17.07
C GLU A 106 -9.22 3.01 -16.94
N GLY A 107 -8.69 2.30 -15.93
CA GLY A 107 -8.90 0.86 -15.75
C GLY A 107 -8.22 -0.02 -16.78
N LEU A 108 -7.09 0.45 -17.33
CA LEU A 108 -6.29 -0.26 -18.32
C LEU A 108 -5.46 -1.38 -17.69
N PRO A 109 -5.10 -2.44 -18.45
CA PRO A 109 -4.24 -3.50 -17.97
C PRO A 109 -2.86 -2.95 -17.52
N PRO A 110 -2.22 -3.57 -16.52
CA PRO A 110 -1.02 -3.04 -15.88
C PRO A 110 0.24 -3.27 -16.71
N PRO A 111 1.33 -2.55 -16.41
CA PRO A 111 2.59 -2.65 -17.14
C PRO A 111 3.14 -4.08 -17.17
N SER A 112 3.71 -4.43 -18.32
CA SER A 112 3.88 -5.82 -18.77
C SER A 112 5.03 -6.61 -18.12
N ARG A 113 5.82 -6.01 -17.21
CA ARG A 113 7.05 -6.65 -16.69
C ARG A 113 6.87 -7.55 -15.46
N THR A 114 5.86 -7.35 -14.60
CA THR A 114 5.81 -8.01 -13.27
C THR A 114 5.03 -9.34 -13.22
N ARG A 115 4.46 -9.79 -14.34
CA ARG A 115 3.56 -10.97 -14.36
C ARG A 115 4.28 -12.30 -14.05
N ARG A 116 5.57 -12.42 -14.41
CA ARG A 116 6.31 -13.69 -14.25
C ARG A 116 6.85 -13.88 -12.83
N GLU A 117 7.38 -12.81 -12.23
CA GLU A 117 8.03 -12.88 -10.90
C GLU A 117 7.04 -13.03 -9.74
N LEU A 118 5.83 -12.45 -9.86
CA LEU A 118 4.82 -12.52 -8.80
C LEU A 118 4.02 -13.83 -8.82
N ALA A 119 3.79 -14.40 -10.01
CA ALA A 119 3.11 -15.69 -10.17
C ALA A 119 3.95 -16.86 -9.61
N GLU A 120 5.27 -16.69 -9.56
CA GLU A 120 6.20 -17.66 -8.97
C GLU A 120 6.26 -17.61 -7.43
N ARG A 121 5.72 -16.55 -6.79
CA ARG A 121 5.81 -16.32 -5.33
C ARG A 121 4.50 -16.58 -4.56
N LEU A 122 3.35 -16.75 -5.23
CA LEU A 122 2.06 -16.96 -4.58
C LEU A 122 1.72 -18.46 -4.44
N PRO A 123 1.45 -18.98 -3.22
CA PRO A 123 1.03 -20.37 -3.03
C PRO A 123 -0.39 -20.61 -3.56
N ALA A 124 -0.61 -21.79 -4.15
CA ALA A 124 -1.82 -22.14 -4.90
C ALA A 124 -3.08 -22.39 -4.04
N ASP A 125 -2.97 -22.42 -2.70
CA ASP A 125 -4.12 -22.67 -1.81
C ASP A 125 -3.90 -22.02 -0.43
N PRO A 126 -4.76 -21.10 0.04
CA PRO A 126 -4.60 -20.45 1.34
C PRO A 126 -5.10 -21.32 2.50
N PRO A 127 -4.36 -21.43 3.62
CA PRO A 127 -4.78 -22.24 4.76
C PRO A 127 -5.87 -21.54 5.60
N THR A 128 -6.96 -22.25 5.88
CA THR A 128 -8.01 -21.82 6.84
C THR A 128 -7.55 -22.03 8.28
N ARG A 129 -7.08 -20.99 8.98
CA ARG A 129 -6.73 -21.05 10.41
C ARG A 129 -7.49 -20.00 11.22
N ARG A 130 -7.97 -20.39 12.42
CA ARG A 130 -8.74 -19.52 13.33
C ARG A 130 -7.90 -18.34 13.83
N LEU A 131 -8.48 -17.14 13.77
CA LEU A 131 -7.88 -15.85 14.15
C LEU A 131 -7.69 -15.71 15.69
N PRO A 132 -6.71 -14.89 16.16
CA PRO A 132 -6.43 -14.70 17.59
C PRO A 132 -7.35 -13.68 18.32
N ASP A 133 -7.35 -13.72 19.66
CA ASP A 133 -8.23 -12.97 20.58
C ASP A 133 -8.16 -11.43 20.52
N HIS A 134 -7.13 -10.83 19.91
CA HIS A 134 -7.06 -9.37 19.76
C HIS A 134 -8.09 -8.82 18.76
N ALA A 135 -8.43 -9.59 17.71
CA ALA A 135 -9.51 -9.28 16.78
C ALA A 135 -10.87 -9.21 17.51
N ALA A 136 -11.09 -10.07 18.51
CA ALA A 136 -12.31 -10.07 19.33
C ALA A 136 -12.41 -8.89 20.30
N ARG A 137 -11.28 -8.33 20.76
CA ARG A 137 -11.24 -7.10 21.57
C ARG A 137 -11.52 -5.85 20.75
N TRP A 138 -11.07 -5.85 19.50
CA TRP A 138 -11.29 -4.74 18.57
C TRP A 138 -12.72 -4.70 18.03
N ARG A 139 -13.31 -5.87 17.71
CA ARG A 139 -14.75 -6.02 17.36
C ARG A 139 -15.70 -5.42 18.41
N ARG A 140 -15.36 -5.51 19.70
CA ARG A 140 -16.19 -4.97 20.79
C ARG A 140 -16.20 -3.44 20.88
N ARG A 141 -15.19 -2.74 20.35
CA ARG A 141 -15.14 -1.27 20.37
C ARG A 141 -15.86 -0.62 19.18
N ARG A 142 -16.30 -1.40 18.19
CA ARG A 142 -16.64 -0.90 16.85
C ARG A 142 -18.03 -1.25 16.34
N ALA A 143 -18.99 -1.50 17.23
CA ALA A 143 -20.37 -1.82 16.86
C ALA A 143 -21.07 -0.73 16.01
N ASP A 144 -20.52 0.49 15.89
CA ASP A 144 -21.18 1.65 15.28
C ASP A 144 -20.39 2.32 14.12
N GLY A 145 -19.36 1.70 13.54
CA GLY A 145 -18.49 2.33 12.52
C GLY A 145 -18.64 1.78 11.07
N PRO A 146 -18.30 2.56 10.02
CA PRO A 146 -18.49 2.21 8.60
C PRO A 146 -17.49 1.17 8.05
N VAL A 147 -16.54 0.69 8.86
CA VAL A 147 -15.65 -0.42 8.47
C VAL A 147 -16.34 -1.73 8.74
N THR A 148 -16.68 -2.41 7.66
CA THR A 148 -17.12 -3.80 7.69
C THR A 148 -16.03 -4.66 8.35
N PRO A 149 -16.37 -5.43 9.40
CA PRO A 149 -15.46 -6.39 10.04
C PRO A 149 -14.74 -7.32 9.05
N ALA A 150 -15.33 -7.53 7.88
CA ALA A 150 -14.77 -8.31 6.77
C ALA A 150 -13.42 -7.79 6.25
N LEU A 151 -13.20 -6.46 6.19
CA LEU A 151 -11.96 -5.89 5.63
C LEU A 151 -10.80 -6.01 6.62
N THR A 152 -11.10 -5.81 7.91
CA THR A 152 -10.15 -6.06 9.01
C THR A 152 -9.81 -7.54 9.13
N ASP A 153 -10.79 -8.44 9.02
CA ASP A 153 -10.55 -9.88 9.05
C ASP A 153 -9.71 -10.31 7.83
N THR A 154 -9.98 -9.78 6.63
CA THR A 154 -9.19 -10.06 5.42
C THR A 154 -7.75 -9.59 5.53
N TYR A 155 -7.53 -8.37 6.02
CA TYR A 155 -6.18 -7.84 6.26
C TYR A 155 -5.41 -8.66 7.29
N THR A 156 -6.06 -9.04 8.39
CA THR A 156 -5.46 -9.91 9.42
C THR A 156 -5.08 -11.28 8.85
N HIS A 157 -5.89 -11.82 7.94
CA HIS A 157 -5.60 -13.09 7.24
C HIS A 157 -4.42 -12.98 6.27
N LEU A 158 -4.29 -11.89 5.52
CA LEU A 158 -3.17 -11.68 4.60
C LEU A 158 -1.84 -11.48 5.33
N LEU A 159 -1.86 -10.71 6.42
CA LEU A 159 -0.69 -10.54 7.29
C LEU A 159 -0.18 -11.86 7.88
N ALA A 160 -1.10 -12.74 8.29
CA ALA A 160 -0.75 -14.06 8.80
C ALA A 160 -0.11 -14.95 7.71
N ALA A 161 -0.41 -14.71 6.43
CA ALA A 161 0.19 -15.41 5.30
C ALA A 161 1.60 -14.87 4.96
N GLU A 162 1.83 -13.57 5.14
CA GLU A 162 3.14 -12.92 4.88
C GLU A 162 4.18 -13.11 6.00
N HIS A 163 3.91 -13.99 6.98
CA HIS A 163 4.83 -14.34 8.08
C HIS A 163 5.23 -13.18 9.00
N HIS A 164 4.47 -12.08 9.01
CA HIS A 164 4.66 -11.03 10.00
C HIS A 164 4.20 -11.54 11.39
N PRO A 165 5.01 -11.40 12.45
CA PRO A 165 4.59 -11.81 13.78
C PRO A 165 3.37 -10.99 14.20
N ALA A 166 2.32 -11.66 14.67
CA ALA A 166 1.02 -11.07 15.03
C ALA A 166 1.12 -9.85 15.97
N ASP A 167 2.19 -9.75 16.76
CA ASP A 167 2.44 -8.67 17.73
C ASP A 167 3.46 -7.62 17.24
N SER A 168 3.75 -7.56 15.94
CA SER A 168 4.63 -6.52 15.39
C SER A 168 3.99 -5.12 15.54
N PRO A 169 4.77 -4.09 15.92
CA PRO A 169 4.33 -2.68 15.85
C PRO A 169 3.72 -2.32 14.49
N TRP A 170 4.17 -2.99 13.44
CA TRP A 170 3.68 -2.87 12.08
C TRP A 170 2.19 -3.20 11.93
N HIS A 171 1.69 -4.25 12.60
CA HIS A 171 0.26 -4.61 12.57
C HIS A 171 -0.61 -3.53 13.20
N HIS A 172 -0.15 -2.97 14.32
CA HIS A 172 -0.86 -1.88 14.96
C HIS A 172 -0.91 -0.65 14.05
N ALA A 173 0.21 -0.28 13.44
CA ALA A 173 0.28 0.87 12.53
C ALA A 173 -0.66 0.72 11.33
N VAL A 174 -0.67 -0.45 10.69
CA VAL A 174 -1.54 -0.65 9.51
C VAL A 174 -3.01 -0.74 9.89
N LEU A 175 -3.37 -1.46 10.96
CA LEU A 175 -4.77 -1.53 11.44
C LEU A 175 -5.28 -0.15 11.87
N THR A 176 -4.43 0.64 12.53
CA THR A 176 -4.76 2.03 12.90
C THR A 176 -4.94 2.90 11.66
N THR A 177 -4.12 2.71 10.65
CA THR A 177 -4.21 3.44 9.39
C THR A 177 -5.48 3.05 8.62
N ILE A 178 -5.79 1.76 8.50
CA ILE A 178 -7.05 1.27 7.94
C ILE A 178 -8.22 1.91 8.67
N ALA A 179 -8.20 1.89 10.00
CA ALA A 179 -9.28 2.47 10.80
C ALA A 179 -9.47 3.96 10.49
N ARG A 180 -8.40 4.75 10.59
CA ARG A 180 -8.41 6.19 10.29
C ARG A 180 -8.89 6.47 8.87
N ARG A 181 -8.39 5.73 7.88
CA ARG A 181 -8.74 5.91 6.47
C ARG A 181 -10.22 5.68 6.21
N CYS A 182 -10.78 4.63 6.80
CA CYS A 182 -12.20 4.37 6.65
C CYS A 182 -13.09 5.35 7.43
N ASP A 183 -12.58 5.92 8.52
CA ASP A 183 -13.26 6.97 9.27
C ASP A 183 -13.12 8.35 8.57
N GLY A 184 -12.44 8.41 7.41
CA GLY A 184 -12.19 9.64 6.65
C GLY A 184 -11.11 10.54 7.27
N ASP A 185 -10.41 10.06 8.29
CA ASP A 185 -9.34 10.80 8.95
C ASP A 185 -8.07 10.79 8.09
N GLY A 186 -7.74 11.97 7.57
CA GLY A 186 -6.57 12.22 6.75
C GLY A 186 -5.29 12.46 7.54
N SER A 187 -5.34 12.42 8.88
CA SER A 187 -4.22 12.76 9.77
C SER A 187 -2.94 12.01 9.39
N PRO A 188 -1.78 12.67 9.48
CA PRO A 188 -0.50 12.05 9.19
C PRO A 188 -0.23 10.89 10.17
N LEU A 189 0.62 9.96 9.72
CA LEU A 189 1.13 8.92 10.60
C LEU A 189 1.96 9.55 11.74
N PRO A 190 1.91 8.98 12.94
CA PRO A 190 2.85 9.34 14.00
C PRO A 190 4.30 9.16 13.51
N PRO A 191 5.22 10.08 13.84
CA PRO A 191 6.62 10.00 13.39
C PRO A 191 7.30 8.67 13.72
N GLU A 192 6.98 8.08 14.87
CA GLU A 192 7.50 6.80 15.34
C GLU A 192 7.12 5.64 14.42
N ASP A 193 5.88 5.64 13.90
CA ASP A 193 5.41 4.59 12.98
C ASP A 193 6.09 4.74 11.60
N VAL A 194 6.36 5.98 11.18
CA VAL A 194 6.98 6.28 9.88
C VAL A 194 8.37 5.65 9.77
N ASP A 195 9.20 5.75 10.81
CA ASP A 195 10.58 5.26 10.76
C ASP A 195 10.65 3.74 10.68
N ASP A 196 9.80 3.03 11.42
CA ASP A 196 9.72 1.57 11.38
C ASP A 196 9.23 1.08 10.01
N ILE A 197 8.18 1.69 9.46
CA ILE A 197 7.62 1.35 8.14
C ILE A 197 8.65 1.62 7.05
N PHE A 198 9.30 2.79 7.07
CA PHE A 198 10.28 3.16 6.07
C PHE A 198 11.51 2.23 6.11
N THR A 199 11.93 1.86 7.31
CA THR A 199 13.00 0.88 7.50
C THR A 199 12.63 -0.49 6.93
N HIS A 200 11.38 -0.91 7.10
CA HIS A 200 10.89 -2.15 6.51
C HIS A 200 10.90 -2.10 4.97
N LEU A 201 10.33 -1.03 4.40
CA LEU A 201 10.27 -0.78 2.96
C LEU A 201 11.65 -0.85 2.31
N THR A 202 12.67 -0.29 2.96
CA THR A 202 14.05 -0.26 2.43
C THR A 202 14.82 -1.57 2.63
N ARG A 203 14.48 -2.39 3.63
CA ARG A 203 15.12 -3.70 3.87
C ARG A 203 14.48 -4.84 3.06
N GLY A 204 13.18 -4.76 2.77
CA GLY A 204 12.43 -5.81 2.05
C GLY A 204 12.88 -6.06 0.60
N GLY A 205 13.70 -5.20 0.02
CA GLY A 205 14.24 -5.35 -1.34
C GLY A 205 15.46 -6.28 -1.49
N THR A 206 15.89 -6.99 -0.44
CA THR A 206 17.13 -7.80 -0.45
C THR A 206 16.96 -9.31 -0.20
N THR A 207 15.75 -9.86 -0.34
CA THR A 207 15.50 -11.31 -0.20
C THR A 207 14.81 -11.94 -1.41
#